data_AF-A0A2V7QRT6-F1
#
_entry.id   AF-A0A2V7QRT6-F1
#
_cell.length_a   1.000
_cell.length_b   1.000
_cell.length_c   1.000
_cell.angle_alpha   90.00
_cell.angle_beta   90.00
_cell.angle_gamma   90.00
#
_symmetry.space_group_name_H-M   'P 1'
#
loop_
_entity.id
_entity.type
_entity.pdbx_description
1 polymer ?
#
loop_
_entity_poly.entity_id
_entity_poly.type
_entity_poly.pdbx_seq_one_letter_code
_entity_poly.pdbx_strand_id
1 'polypeptide(L)'
;MASPSPDSPTSNACPSCGAVASGRYCANCGAPLAGATCASCAAELSPGAKFCHRCGTTVGASASASRETRTNALPWIVAALAFLALFAMAAGRGFNATRGSTVDGSQNALPQAGLDDRGMPTNDQSSGIRAPDISSLSPQERADRLYNRVMLLATEGKIDSVQFFAPMALTAYQMLSPLNADQRYDMGRIGEVAGALPLAKAQADSILRENPNHLLGLILEARLATLAGDTAQLHSYERRLIAAQKGELARKRDEYVRHQDDITNGLQQARKSLGLKS
;
A
#
# COMPACT_ATOMS: atom_id res chain seq x y z
N MET A 1 27.54 17.36 61.31
CA MET A 1 26.76 16.79 60.19
C MET A 1 27.21 17.50 58.93
N ALA A 2 28.23 16.95 58.27
CA ALA A 2 28.82 17.51 57.05
C ALA A 2 28.16 16.84 55.84
N SER A 3 27.69 17.66 54.89
CA SER A 3 27.14 17.21 53.61
C SER A 3 28.27 16.77 52.67
N PRO A 4 28.14 15.65 51.94
CA PRO A 4 29.09 15.32 50.89
C PRO A 4 28.80 16.12 49.61
N SER A 5 29.83 16.73 49.03
CA SER A 5 29.85 17.25 47.66
C SER A 5 29.92 16.08 46.66
N PRO A 6 29.30 16.17 45.47
CA PRO A 6 29.45 15.15 44.44
C PRO A 6 30.74 15.43 43.66
N ASP A 7 31.82 14.75 44.03
CA ASP A 7 33.02 14.65 43.19
C ASP A 7 32.85 13.58 42.11
N SER A 8 33.14 14.01 40.86
CA SER A 8 33.66 13.25 39.72
C SER A 8 32.71 12.49 38.77
N PRO A 9 33.03 12.39 37.45
CA PRO A 9 34.39 12.47 36.89
C PRO A 9 34.56 13.43 35.69
N THR A 10 35.63 14.24 35.70
CA THR A 10 36.33 14.61 34.46
C THR A 10 37.28 13.48 34.08
N SER A 11 36.75 12.27 33.88
CA SER A 11 37.50 11.26 33.16
C SER A 11 37.46 11.67 31.70
N ASN A 12 38.55 12.26 31.21
CA ASN A 12 38.80 12.47 29.78
C ASN A 12 38.92 11.14 29.01
N ALA A 13 38.35 10.04 29.50
CA ALA A 13 38.48 8.70 28.94
C ALA A 13 37.19 8.28 28.23
N CYS A 14 37.31 7.72 27.04
CA CYS A 14 36.20 7.20 26.27
C CYS A 14 35.56 6.00 27.01
N PRO A 15 34.23 6.00 27.25
CA PRO A 15 33.57 4.89 27.95
C PRO A 15 33.58 3.58 27.15
N SER A 16 33.83 3.64 25.84
CA SER A 16 33.84 2.45 24.97
C SER A 16 35.21 1.80 24.83
N CYS A 17 36.31 2.55 24.91
CA CYS A 17 37.66 2.00 24.68
C CYS A 17 38.72 2.42 25.71
N GLY A 18 38.39 3.29 26.67
CA GLY A 18 39.29 3.76 27.71
C GLY A 18 40.34 4.80 27.28
N ALA A 19 40.49 5.05 25.98
CA ALA A 19 41.45 6.04 25.48
C ALA A 19 41.08 7.47 25.89
N VAL A 20 42.09 8.32 26.09
CA VAL A 20 41.86 9.75 26.32
C VAL A 20 41.15 10.35 25.10
N ALA A 21 40.01 11.01 25.30
CA ALA A 21 39.17 11.49 24.23
C ALA A 21 38.64 12.90 24.53
N SER A 22 38.62 13.74 23.50
CA SER A 22 38.12 15.11 23.53
C SER A 22 37.23 15.34 22.30
N GLY A 23 36.19 16.16 22.44
CA GLY A 23 35.25 16.47 21.36
C GLY A 23 33.97 15.61 21.41
N ARG A 24 33.21 15.58 20.31
CA ARG A 24 31.93 14.87 20.24
C ARG A 24 32.04 13.38 19.90
N TYR A 25 33.16 12.93 19.35
CA TYR A 25 33.41 11.52 19.05
C TYR A 25 34.84 11.14 19.44
N CYS A 26 35.05 9.90 19.89
CA CYS A 26 36.38 9.40 20.23
C CYS A 26 37.22 9.19 18.97
N ALA A 27 38.41 9.78 18.91
CA ALA A 27 39.33 9.63 17.79
C ALA A 27 39.87 8.19 17.63
N ASN A 28 39.89 7.40 18.70
CA ASN A 28 40.44 6.04 18.68
C ASN A 28 39.43 4.97 18.24
N CYS A 29 38.17 5.07 18.68
CA CYS A 29 37.15 4.05 18.39
C CYS A 29 35.87 4.56 17.73
N GLY A 30 35.74 5.87 17.50
CA GLY A 30 34.57 6.49 16.86
C GLY A 30 33.31 6.57 17.73
N ALA A 31 33.36 6.11 18.99
CA ALA A 31 32.21 6.16 19.89
C ALA A 31 31.79 7.62 20.20
N PRO A 32 30.47 7.91 20.29
CA PRO A 32 30.00 9.24 20.64
C PRO A 32 30.39 9.59 22.08
N LEU A 33 30.70 10.86 22.32
CA LEU A 33 30.94 11.45 23.63
C LEU A 33 29.81 12.43 23.96
N ALA A 34 29.86 13.08 25.13
CA ALA A 34 28.84 14.03 25.55
C ALA A 34 28.65 15.13 24.48
N GLY A 35 27.38 15.34 24.08
CA GLY A 35 27.00 16.34 23.07
C GLY A 35 27.04 15.86 21.61
N ALA A 36 27.26 14.56 21.36
CA ALA A 36 27.08 13.99 20.02
C ALA A 36 25.61 13.91 19.61
N THR A 37 25.32 14.10 18.32
CA THR A 37 23.97 13.95 17.75
C THR A 37 23.96 12.91 16.64
N CYS A 38 22.80 12.29 16.42
CA CYS A 38 22.61 11.30 15.37
C CYS A 38 22.63 11.96 13.99
N ALA A 39 23.44 11.45 13.06
CA ALA A 39 23.51 11.99 11.70
C ALA A 39 22.21 11.80 10.90
N SER A 40 21.38 10.82 11.26
CA SER A 40 20.12 10.53 10.55
C SER A 40 18.92 11.33 11.06
N CYS A 41 18.82 11.55 12.38
CA CYS A 41 17.62 12.15 12.98
C CYS A 41 17.90 13.31 13.94
N ALA A 42 19.15 13.74 14.09
CA ALA A 42 19.62 14.81 14.97
C ALA A 42 19.38 14.62 16.48
N ALA A 43 18.86 13.47 16.93
CA ALA A 43 18.69 13.16 18.34
C ALA A 43 20.04 13.10 19.08
N GLU A 44 20.06 13.55 20.34
CA GLU A 44 21.25 13.43 21.19
C GLU A 44 21.60 11.96 21.46
N LEU A 45 22.90 11.65 21.39
CA LEU A 45 23.42 10.31 21.60
C LEU A 45 24.02 10.19 23.00
N SER A 46 23.73 9.09 23.67
CA SER A 46 24.38 8.73 24.93
C SER A 46 25.87 8.44 24.69
N PRO A 47 26.78 8.87 25.60
CA PRO A 47 28.20 8.53 25.50
C PRO A 47 28.40 7.02 25.36
N GLY A 48 29.15 6.59 24.34
CA GLY A 48 29.44 5.19 24.06
C GLY A 48 28.33 4.39 23.36
N ALA A 49 27.22 5.01 22.94
CA ALA A 49 26.14 4.31 22.25
C ALA A 49 26.57 3.74 20.88
N LYS A 50 26.20 2.47 20.62
CA LYS A 50 26.41 1.80 19.32
C LYS A 50 25.28 2.06 18.31
N PHE A 51 24.07 2.36 18.80
CA PHE A 51 22.88 2.65 18.00
C PHE A 51 22.13 3.86 18.58
N CYS A 52 21.44 4.61 17.73
CA CYS A 52 20.54 5.68 18.17
C CYS A 52 19.28 5.09 18.81
N HIS A 53 19.00 5.46 20.06
CA HIS A 53 17.80 5.00 20.79
C HIS A 53 16.49 5.48 20.14
N ARG A 54 16.53 6.51 19.29
CA ARG A 54 15.35 7.12 18.68
C ARG A 54 15.02 6.60 17.29
N CYS A 55 16.03 6.30 16.45
CA CYS A 55 15.82 5.88 15.07
C CYS A 55 16.50 4.54 14.70
N GLY A 56 17.22 3.90 15.62
CA GLY A 56 17.90 2.62 15.39
C GLY A 56 19.14 2.69 14.50
N THR A 57 19.51 3.86 13.96
CA THR A 57 20.70 4.01 13.10
C THR A 57 21.99 3.70 13.88
N THR A 58 22.91 2.95 13.27
CA THR A 58 24.24 2.67 13.83
C THR A 58 25.04 3.96 13.96
N VAL A 59 25.62 4.18 15.15
CA VAL A 59 26.48 5.34 15.41
C VAL A 59 27.90 5.00 14.95
N GLY A 60 28.51 5.88 14.15
CA GLY A 60 29.87 5.70 13.65
C GLY A 60 29.99 5.01 12.28
N ALA A 61 28.86 4.59 11.67
CA ALA A 61 28.85 4.33 10.24
C ALA A 61 28.99 5.68 9.53
N SER A 62 30.17 5.98 9.00
CA SER A 62 30.30 7.04 8.01
C SER A 62 29.36 6.67 6.87
N ALA A 63 28.24 7.37 6.78
CA ALA A 63 27.49 7.40 5.55
C ALA A 63 28.46 7.90 4.50
N SER A 64 28.93 7.01 3.63
CA SER A 64 29.38 7.36 2.29
C SER A 64 28.16 7.96 1.59
N ALA A 65 27.82 9.19 1.96
CA ALA A 65 27.07 10.08 1.12
C ALA A 65 27.98 10.25 -0.09
N SER A 66 27.68 9.51 -1.15
CA SER A 66 28.09 9.81 -2.51
C SER A 66 28.05 11.32 -2.66
N ARG A 67 29.23 11.94 -2.65
CA ARG A 67 29.41 13.34 -3.01
C ARG A 67 29.13 13.39 -4.51
N GLU A 68 27.85 13.43 -4.83
CA GLU A 68 27.38 13.73 -6.17
C GLU A 68 27.85 15.14 -6.46
N THR A 69 28.80 15.21 -7.39
CA THR A 69 29.41 16.44 -7.89
C THR A 69 28.28 17.32 -8.40
N ARG A 70 27.80 18.24 -7.57
CA ARG A 70 26.81 19.26 -7.94
C ARG A 70 27.52 20.26 -8.87
N THR A 71 27.71 19.86 -10.13
CA THR A 71 28.03 20.80 -11.21
C THR A 71 26.92 21.85 -11.24
N ASN A 72 27.30 23.11 -11.43
CA ASN A 72 26.44 24.30 -11.52
C ASN A 72 25.51 24.25 -12.75
N ALA A 73 24.71 23.19 -12.89
CA ALA A 73 23.68 23.02 -13.91
C ALA A 73 22.34 23.65 -13.48
N LEU A 74 22.26 24.12 -12.23
CA LEU A 74 21.06 24.72 -11.65
C LEU A 74 20.45 25.86 -12.50
N PRO A 75 21.20 26.83 -13.05
CA PRO A 75 20.59 27.87 -13.88
C PRO A 75 20.06 27.33 -15.22
N TRP A 76 20.72 26.32 -15.80
CA TRP A 76 20.30 25.71 -17.07
C TRP A 76 19.10 24.79 -16.91
N ILE A 77 19.01 24.06 -15.79
CA ILE A 77 17.85 23.24 -15.44
C ILE A 77 16.63 24.14 -15.20
N VAL A 78 16.80 25.27 -14.50
CA VAL A 78 15.72 26.25 -14.31
C VAL A 78 15.27 26.85 -15.64
N ALA A 79 16.20 27.17 -16.55
CA ALA A 79 15.85 27.66 -17.89
C ALA A 79 15.11 26.61 -18.73
N ALA A 80 15.56 25.35 -18.72
CA ALA A 80 14.91 24.25 -19.42
C ALA A 80 13.51 23.95 -18.84
N LEU A 81 13.36 23.96 -17.52
CA LEU A 81 12.07 23.78 -16.85
C LEU A 81 11.11 24.96 -17.13
N ALA A 82 11.61 26.20 -17.12
CA ALA A 82 10.80 27.37 -17.43
C ALA A 82 10.31 27.35 -18.89
N PHE A 83 11.18 26.93 -19.82
CA PHE A 83 10.82 26.80 -21.23
C PHE A 83 9.81 25.67 -21.47
N LEU A 84 10.01 24.52 -20.82
CA LEU A 84 9.10 23.38 -20.90
C LEU A 84 7.74 23.70 -20.26
N ALA A 85 7.72 24.45 -19.15
CA ALA A 85 6.49 24.95 -18.53
C ALA A 85 5.75 25.94 -19.42
N LEU A 86 6.46 26.89 -20.06
CA LEU A 86 5.87 27.82 -21.02
C LEU A 86 5.30 27.10 -22.26
N PHE A 87 6.03 26.12 -22.78
CA PHE A 87 5.59 25.32 -23.92
C PHE A 87 4.37 24.48 -23.57
N ALA A 88 4.36 23.83 -22.40
CA ALA A 88 3.19 23.12 -21.87
C ALA A 88 2.00 24.04 -21.62
N MET A 89 2.22 25.29 -21.17
CA MET A 89 1.16 26.27 -20.96
C MET A 89 0.60 26.81 -22.29
N ALA A 90 1.44 26.96 -23.32
CA ALA A 90 1.02 27.36 -24.66
C ALA A 90 0.26 26.24 -25.39
N ALA A 91 0.73 24.99 -25.29
CA ALA A 91 0.04 23.82 -25.81
C ALA A 91 -1.24 23.50 -25.02
N GLY A 92 -1.24 23.73 -23.71
CA GLY A 92 -2.38 23.52 -22.81
C GLY A 92 -3.52 24.52 -23.00
N ARG A 93 -3.26 25.75 -23.45
CA ARG A 93 -4.33 26.72 -23.77
C ARG A 93 -5.23 26.29 -24.95
N GLY A 94 -4.80 25.33 -25.77
CA GLY A 94 -5.63 24.72 -26.81
C GLY A 94 -6.49 23.54 -26.35
N PHE A 95 -6.24 22.98 -25.16
CA PHE A 95 -6.95 21.80 -24.64
C PHE A 95 -7.66 22.04 -23.29
N ASN A 96 -7.58 23.24 -22.71
CA ASN A 96 -8.10 23.52 -21.38
C ASN A 96 -9.58 23.96 -21.36
N ALA A 97 -10.44 23.17 -22.00
CA ALA A 97 -11.81 23.00 -21.53
C ALA A 97 -11.79 21.79 -20.59
N THR A 98 -11.92 22.05 -19.29
CA THR A 98 -12.09 21.08 -18.19
C THR A 98 -10.85 20.30 -17.74
N ARG A 99 -10.17 20.83 -16.70
CA ARG A 99 -10.10 20.16 -15.38
C ARG A 99 -9.34 21.04 -14.37
N GLY A 100 -10.02 21.33 -13.27
CA GLY A 100 -9.45 22.03 -12.12
C GLY A 100 -8.46 21.15 -11.37
N SER A 101 -7.35 21.75 -10.98
CA SER A 101 -6.41 21.26 -9.98
C SER A 101 -6.96 21.56 -8.60
N THR A 102 -7.39 20.54 -7.86
CA THR A 102 -7.66 20.64 -6.42
C THR A 102 -6.52 20.00 -5.65
N VAL A 103 -5.69 20.85 -5.04
CA VAL A 103 -5.15 20.55 -3.72
C VAL A 103 -6.35 20.80 -2.79
N ASP A 104 -7.19 19.80 -2.62
CA ASP A 104 -8.18 19.75 -1.56
C ASP A 104 -7.77 18.64 -0.61
N GLY A 105 -7.36 19.04 0.59
CA GLY A 105 -7.29 18.14 1.72
C GLY A 105 -8.63 17.42 1.88
N SER A 106 -8.55 16.14 2.21
CA SER A 106 -9.65 15.23 2.50
C SER A 106 -10.85 15.91 3.19
N GLN A 107 -11.84 16.31 2.38
CA GLN A 107 -13.18 16.67 2.83
C GLN A 107 -14.23 16.01 1.94
N ASN A 108 -14.05 14.73 1.60
CA ASN A 108 -15.12 13.93 1.01
C ASN A 108 -15.07 12.50 1.54
N ALA A 109 -15.44 12.37 2.81
CA ALA A 109 -15.92 11.12 3.38
C ALA A 109 -17.30 11.38 4.00
N LEU A 110 -18.30 11.68 3.16
CA LEU A 110 -19.71 11.51 3.48
C LEU A 110 -20.43 10.90 2.25
N PRO A 111 -21.53 10.13 2.48
CA PRO A 111 -21.99 9.06 1.60
C PRO A 111 -22.93 9.59 0.50
N GLN A 112 -22.80 9.06 -0.72
CA GLN A 112 -23.87 9.17 -1.70
C GLN A 112 -25.01 8.21 -1.31
N ALA A 113 -26.19 8.80 -1.24
CA ALA A 113 -27.46 8.20 -0.90
C ALA A 113 -27.97 7.27 -2.01
N GLY A 114 -28.91 6.41 -1.63
CA GLY A 114 -29.47 5.34 -2.45
C GLY A 114 -30.16 5.82 -3.71
N LEU A 115 -30.07 4.97 -4.73
CA LEU A 115 -31.18 4.75 -5.64
C LEU A 115 -32.37 4.25 -4.80
N ASP A 116 -33.55 4.78 -5.13
CA ASP A 116 -34.87 4.43 -4.62
C ASP A 116 -35.31 5.09 -3.31
N ASP A 117 -35.87 6.30 -3.40
CA ASP A 117 -37.24 6.56 -2.89
C ASP A 117 -37.82 7.87 -3.44
N ARG A 118 -39.09 7.86 -3.85
CA ARG A 118 -39.85 9.04 -4.25
C ARG A 118 -40.71 9.50 -3.08
N GLY A 119 -40.51 10.72 -2.58
CA GLY A 119 -41.60 11.43 -1.88
C GLY A 119 -41.22 12.44 -0.80
N MET A 120 -41.32 13.72 -1.17
CA MET A 120 -41.73 14.89 -0.37
C MET A 120 -40.89 15.39 0.84
N PRO A 121 -40.95 16.71 1.14
CA PRO A 121 -39.99 17.37 2.01
C PRO A 121 -40.55 17.61 3.42
N THR A 122 -39.70 17.57 4.46
CA THR A 122 -39.76 18.52 5.59
C THR A 122 -38.51 18.46 6.47
N ASN A 123 -38.09 19.66 6.86
CA ASN A 123 -37.38 20.07 8.08
C ASN A 123 -35.96 19.56 8.37
N ASP A 124 -35.05 20.48 8.06
CA ASP A 124 -33.85 20.88 8.79
C ASP A 124 -33.69 20.30 10.21
N GLN A 125 -32.91 19.22 10.29
CA GLN A 125 -32.06 18.92 11.44
C GLN A 125 -30.72 18.40 10.90
N SER A 126 -29.64 19.05 11.33
CA SER A 126 -28.25 18.63 11.12
C SER A 126 -28.04 17.21 11.61
N SER A 127 -28.31 16.24 10.75
CA SER A 127 -28.12 14.82 11.00
C SER A 127 -26.65 14.52 10.74
N GLY A 128 -25.85 14.48 11.81
CA GLY A 128 -24.56 13.81 11.76
C GLY A 128 -24.79 12.43 11.17
N ILE A 129 -24.10 12.13 10.07
CA ILE A 129 -24.30 10.89 9.32
C ILE A 129 -23.99 9.72 10.24
N ARG A 130 -25.05 9.08 10.71
CA ARG A 130 -24.95 7.85 11.49
C ARG A 130 -24.38 6.80 10.54
N ALA A 131 -23.21 6.25 10.89
CA ALA A 131 -22.65 5.13 10.16
C ALA A 131 -23.74 4.03 10.05
N PRO A 132 -23.88 3.36 8.88
CA PRO A 132 -24.86 2.30 8.72
C PRO A 132 -24.75 1.28 9.87
N ASP A 133 -25.88 0.94 10.51
CA ASP A 133 -25.90 -0.06 11.58
C ASP A 133 -25.66 -1.45 10.96
N ILE A 134 -24.49 -2.01 11.24
CA ILE A 134 -24.04 -3.32 10.75
C ILE A 134 -24.24 -4.45 11.77
N SER A 135 -24.78 -4.13 12.95
CA SER A 135 -24.94 -5.11 14.04
C SER A 135 -25.96 -6.20 13.73
N SER A 136 -26.90 -5.92 12.82
CA SER A 136 -27.93 -6.86 12.35
C SER A 136 -27.52 -7.73 11.16
N LEU A 137 -26.35 -7.48 10.55
CA LEU A 137 -25.87 -8.25 9.41
C LEU A 137 -25.22 -9.56 9.84
N SER A 138 -25.42 -10.60 9.02
CA SER A 138 -24.66 -11.84 9.16
C SER A 138 -23.15 -11.60 9.00
N PRO A 139 -22.29 -12.48 9.53
CA PRO A 139 -20.84 -12.38 9.33
C PRO A 139 -20.44 -12.29 7.85
N GLN A 140 -21.09 -13.06 6.98
CA GLN A 140 -20.84 -13.05 5.53
C GLN A 140 -21.20 -11.69 4.91
N GLU A 141 -22.42 -11.20 5.14
CA GLU A 141 -22.87 -9.92 4.55
C GLU A 141 -21.99 -8.74 5.01
N ARG A 142 -21.47 -8.81 6.23
CA ARG A 142 -20.51 -7.82 6.74
C ARG A 142 -19.20 -7.86 5.97
N ALA A 143 -18.67 -9.05 5.70
CA ALA A 143 -17.47 -9.23 4.88
C ALA A 143 -17.70 -8.74 3.45
N ASP A 144 -18.83 -9.10 2.83
CA ASP A 144 -19.19 -8.71 1.45
C ASP A 144 -19.33 -7.19 1.31
N ARG A 145 -19.94 -6.51 2.29
CA ARG A 145 -20.03 -5.04 2.27
C ARG A 145 -18.66 -4.37 2.37
N LEU A 146 -17.77 -4.90 3.20
CA LEU A 146 -16.40 -4.40 3.31
C LEU A 146 -15.62 -4.67 2.02
N TYR A 147 -15.77 -5.85 1.41
CA TYR A 147 -15.20 -6.18 0.11
C TYR A 147 -15.63 -5.18 -0.96
N ASN A 148 -16.93 -4.97 -1.12
CA ASN A 148 -17.49 -4.04 -2.11
C ASN A 148 -16.96 -2.62 -1.91
N ARG A 149 -16.84 -2.16 -0.65
CA ARG A 149 -16.26 -0.86 -0.32
C ARG A 149 -14.79 -0.77 -0.74
N VAL A 150 -13.99 -1.78 -0.41
CA VAL A 150 -12.56 -1.81 -0.75
C VAL A 150 -12.37 -1.84 -2.26
N MET A 151 -13.11 -2.67 -2.99
CA MET A 151 -13.05 -2.74 -4.45
C MET A 151 -13.46 -1.42 -5.12
N LEU A 152 -14.56 -0.80 -4.67
CA LEU A 152 -15.00 0.50 -5.18
C LEU A 152 -13.91 1.57 -5.00
N LEU A 153 -13.35 1.69 -3.80
CA LEU A 153 -12.29 2.66 -3.52
C LEU A 153 -11.03 2.40 -4.36
N ALA A 154 -10.68 1.13 -4.58
CA ALA A 154 -9.56 0.75 -5.44
C ALA A 154 -9.82 1.18 -6.89
N THR A 155 -11.03 0.97 -7.42
CA THR A 155 -11.39 1.42 -8.77
C THR A 155 -11.40 2.94 -8.92
N GLU A 156 -11.72 3.67 -7.86
CA GLU A 156 -11.67 5.14 -7.82
C GLU A 156 -10.24 5.68 -7.61
N GLY A 157 -9.23 4.81 -7.43
CA GLY A 157 -7.85 5.21 -7.16
C GLY A 157 -7.61 5.78 -5.75
N LYS A 158 -8.55 5.59 -4.82
CA LYS A 158 -8.47 6.10 -3.44
C LYS A 158 -7.63 5.18 -2.54
N ILE A 159 -6.34 5.11 -2.81
CA ILE A 159 -5.42 4.15 -2.18
C ILE A 159 -5.38 4.30 -0.65
N ASP A 160 -5.34 5.52 -0.10
CA ASP A 160 -5.36 5.73 1.36
C ASP A 160 -6.61 5.13 2.02
N SER A 161 -7.76 5.23 1.34
CA SER A 161 -9.00 4.62 1.82
C SER A 161 -8.96 3.10 1.69
N VAL A 162 -8.39 2.55 0.62
CA VAL A 162 -8.15 1.10 0.50
C VAL A 162 -7.33 0.58 1.68
N GLN A 163 -6.22 1.26 2.01
CA GLN A 163 -5.36 0.88 3.14
C GLN A 163 -6.09 0.96 4.48
N PHE A 164 -7.01 1.90 4.64
CA PHE A 164 -7.83 2.01 5.84
C PHE A 164 -8.86 0.87 5.96
N PHE A 165 -9.56 0.51 4.89
CA PHE A 165 -10.66 -0.47 4.94
C PHE A 165 -10.22 -1.93 4.78
N ALA A 166 -9.12 -2.18 4.06
CA ALA A 166 -8.66 -3.54 3.77
C ALA A 166 -8.40 -4.39 5.04
N PRO A 167 -7.75 -3.90 6.11
CA PRO A 167 -7.55 -4.70 7.33
C PRO A 167 -8.86 -5.16 7.98
N MET A 168 -9.90 -4.31 7.96
CA MET A 168 -11.23 -4.66 8.47
C MET A 168 -11.88 -5.75 7.61
N ALA A 169 -11.79 -5.62 6.28
CA ALA A 169 -12.31 -6.62 5.36
C ALA A 169 -11.59 -7.98 5.53
N LEU A 170 -10.26 -7.98 5.59
CA LEU A 170 -9.46 -9.18 5.80
C LEU A 170 -9.80 -9.88 7.11
N THR A 171 -9.97 -9.12 8.20
CA THR A 171 -10.38 -9.66 9.50
C THR A 171 -11.77 -10.28 9.42
N ALA A 172 -12.71 -9.64 8.71
CA ALA A 172 -14.06 -10.17 8.54
C ALA A 172 -14.04 -11.53 7.80
N TYR A 173 -13.25 -11.67 6.73
CA TYR A 173 -13.08 -12.96 6.05
C TYR A 173 -12.39 -14.00 6.95
N GLN A 174 -11.34 -13.63 7.69
CA GLN A 174 -10.67 -14.58 8.60
C GLN A 174 -11.63 -15.21 9.62
N MET A 175 -12.65 -14.46 10.06
CA MET A 175 -13.68 -14.95 10.99
C MET A 175 -14.67 -15.95 10.36
N LEU A 176 -14.74 -16.07 9.04
CA LEU A 176 -15.60 -17.01 8.32
C LEU A 176 -14.98 -18.42 8.18
N SER A 177 -13.78 -18.63 8.72
CA SER A 177 -13.00 -19.85 8.53
C SER A 177 -13.77 -21.15 8.91
N PRO A 178 -13.62 -22.25 8.15
CA PRO A 178 -12.78 -22.39 6.96
C PRO A 178 -13.38 -21.70 5.72
N LEU A 179 -12.53 -21.06 4.93
CA LEU A 179 -12.96 -20.35 3.72
C LEU A 179 -13.19 -21.31 2.54
N ASN A 180 -14.28 -21.08 1.80
CA ASN A 180 -14.54 -21.69 0.50
C ASN A 180 -13.83 -20.92 -0.64
N ALA A 181 -13.88 -21.42 -1.87
CA ALA A 181 -13.15 -20.83 -3.01
C ALA A 181 -13.58 -19.38 -3.34
N ASP A 182 -14.86 -19.06 -3.17
CA ASP A 182 -15.43 -17.71 -3.34
C ASP A 182 -14.83 -16.72 -2.33
N GLN A 183 -14.92 -17.05 -1.05
CA GLN A 183 -14.38 -16.21 0.03
C GLN A 183 -12.86 -16.07 -0.06
N ARG A 184 -12.15 -17.11 -0.51
CA ARG A 184 -10.70 -17.04 -0.76
C ARG A 184 -10.40 -16.08 -1.90
N TYR A 185 -11.19 -16.10 -2.98
CA TYR A 185 -11.01 -15.18 -4.09
C TYR A 185 -11.21 -13.74 -3.63
N ASP A 186 -12.28 -13.45 -2.91
CA ASP A 186 -12.54 -12.10 -2.36
C ASP A 186 -11.43 -11.61 -1.44
N MET A 187 -11.00 -12.46 -0.49
CA MET A 187 -9.89 -12.15 0.41
C MET A 187 -8.58 -11.93 -0.38
N GLY A 188 -8.36 -12.70 -1.44
CA GLY A 188 -7.21 -12.55 -2.33
C GLY A 188 -7.24 -11.25 -3.11
N ARG A 189 -8.40 -10.85 -3.64
CA ARG A 189 -8.64 -9.57 -4.33
C ARG A 189 -8.44 -8.37 -3.40
N ILE A 190 -8.88 -8.46 -2.13
CA ILE A 190 -8.56 -7.45 -1.11
C ILE A 190 -7.05 -7.35 -0.91
N GLY A 191 -6.37 -8.48 -0.77
CA GLY A 191 -4.92 -8.52 -0.65
C GLY A 191 -4.20 -7.89 -1.85
N GLU A 192 -4.67 -8.16 -3.07
CA GLU A 192 -4.13 -7.58 -4.31
C GLU A 192 -4.20 -6.05 -4.29
N VAL A 193 -5.39 -5.47 -4.07
CA VAL A 193 -5.55 -4.01 -4.12
C VAL A 193 -4.93 -3.28 -2.92
N ALA A 194 -4.79 -3.97 -1.79
CA ALA A 194 -4.11 -3.44 -0.61
C ALA A 194 -2.58 -3.60 -0.68
N GLY A 195 -2.04 -4.28 -1.70
CA GLY A 195 -0.61 -4.55 -1.81
C GLY A 195 -0.09 -5.67 -0.89
N ALA A 196 -0.98 -6.41 -0.23
CA ALA A 196 -0.66 -7.62 0.53
C ALA A 196 -0.50 -8.84 -0.40
N LEU A 197 0.43 -8.74 -1.35
CA LEU A 197 0.60 -9.74 -2.42
C LEU A 197 0.88 -11.17 -1.93
N PRO A 198 1.67 -11.41 -0.87
CA PRO A 198 1.85 -12.77 -0.35
C PRO A 198 0.55 -13.40 0.15
N LEU A 199 -0.34 -12.61 0.75
CA LEU A 199 -1.65 -13.07 1.18
C LEU A 199 -2.53 -13.42 -0.02
N ALA A 200 -2.58 -12.52 -1.01
CA ALA A 200 -3.33 -12.76 -2.25
C ALA A 200 -2.88 -14.04 -2.94
N LYS A 201 -1.55 -14.24 -3.03
CA LYS A 201 -0.96 -15.46 -3.58
C LYS A 201 -1.38 -16.71 -2.79
N ALA A 202 -1.30 -16.66 -1.47
CA ALA A 202 -1.69 -17.80 -0.64
C ALA A 202 -3.16 -18.22 -0.84
N GLN A 203 -4.07 -17.26 -1.09
CA GLN A 203 -5.45 -17.58 -1.42
C GLN A 203 -5.59 -18.20 -2.81
N ALA A 204 -4.91 -17.66 -3.81
CA ALA A 204 -4.90 -18.23 -5.17
C ALA A 204 -4.34 -19.66 -5.20
N ASP A 205 -3.21 -19.89 -4.52
CA ASP A 205 -2.58 -21.20 -4.36
C ASP A 205 -3.53 -22.20 -3.67
N SER A 206 -4.31 -21.74 -2.68
CA SER A 206 -5.27 -22.60 -1.97
C SER A 206 -6.43 -23.02 -2.88
N ILE A 207 -6.99 -22.08 -3.65
CA ILE A 207 -8.05 -22.37 -4.64
C ILE A 207 -7.53 -23.38 -5.69
N LEU A 208 -6.32 -23.17 -6.22
CA LEU A 208 -5.75 -24.03 -7.25
C LEU A 208 -5.29 -25.40 -6.74
N ARG A 209 -5.05 -25.54 -5.43
CA ARG A 209 -4.77 -26.83 -4.80
C ARG A 209 -6.03 -27.70 -4.72
N GLU A 210 -7.19 -27.09 -4.45
CA GLU A 210 -8.48 -27.78 -4.43
C GLU A 210 -8.97 -28.12 -5.84
N ASN A 211 -8.83 -27.17 -6.77
CA ASN A 211 -9.12 -27.38 -8.19
C ASN A 211 -8.08 -26.67 -9.08
N PRO A 212 -7.15 -27.40 -9.70
CA PRO A 212 -6.12 -26.82 -10.56
C PRO A 212 -6.64 -26.04 -11.78
N ASN A 213 -7.90 -26.22 -12.15
CA ASN A 213 -8.54 -25.55 -13.27
C ASN A 213 -9.51 -24.44 -12.82
N HIS A 214 -9.61 -24.14 -11.52
CA HIS A 214 -10.57 -23.17 -11.01
C HIS A 214 -10.36 -21.78 -11.60
N LEU A 215 -11.39 -21.21 -12.23
CA LEU A 215 -11.26 -19.98 -13.03
C LEU A 215 -10.80 -18.80 -12.16
N LEU A 216 -11.41 -18.62 -10.98
CA LEU A 216 -11.05 -17.54 -10.05
C LEU A 216 -9.61 -17.63 -9.54
N GLY A 217 -9.10 -18.84 -9.28
CA GLY A 217 -7.70 -19.03 -8.86
C GLY A 217 -6.72 -18.68 -9.99
N LEU A 218 -7.03 -19.09 -11.23
CA LEU A 218 -6.23 -18.77 -12.41
C LEU A 218 -6.22 -17.27 -12.72
N ILE A 219 -7.37 -16.61 -12.57
CA ILE A 219 -7.51 -15.15 -12.74
C ILE A 219 -6.66 -14.43 -11.69
N LEU A 220 -6.76 -14.82 -10.41
CA LEU A 220 -6.00 -14.15 -9.35
C LEU A 220 -4.49 -14.32 -9.55
N GLU A 221 -4.00 -15.52 -9.90
CA GLU A 221 -2.57 -15.73 -10.23
C GLU A 221 -2.13 -14.89 -11.44
N ALA A 222 -2.93 -14.81 -12.51
CA ALA A 222 -2.61 -13.97 -13.67
C ALA A 222 -2.47 -12.48 -13.29
N ARG A 223 -3.33 -11.99 -12.40
CA ARG A 223 -3.25 -10.61 -11.89
C ARG A 223 -1.99 -10.38 -11.07
N LEU A 224 -1.62 -11.32 -10.20
CA LEU A 224 -0.39 -11.25 -9.41
C LEU A 224 0.86 -11.32 -10.30
N ALA A 225 0.86 -12.18 -11.33
CA ALA A 225 1.93 -12.24 -12.32
C ALA A 225 2.08 -10.93 -13.11
N THR A 226 0.96 -10.28 -13.42
CA THR A 226 0.94 -8.93 -14.05
C THR A 226 1.61 -7.91 -13.14
N LEU A 227 1.27 -7.88 -11.85
CA LEU A 227 1.87 -6.97 -10.87
C LEU A 227 3.36 -7.24 -10.65
N ALA A 228 3.78 -8.51 -10.73
CA ALA A 228 5.18 -8.90 -10.62
C ALA A 228 6.00 -8.61 -11.90
N GLY A 229 5.35 -8.26 -13.02
CA GLY A 229 6.01 -8.15 -14.31
C GLY A 229 6.47 -9.50 -14.88
N ASP A 230 5.95 -10.61 -14.38
CA ASP A 230 6.31 -11.97 -14.83
C ASP A 230 5.40 -12.40 -16.00
N THR A 231 5.80 -11.99 -17.20
CA THR A 231 5.07 -12.30 -18.44
C THR A 231 5.00 -13.81 -18.71
N ALA A 232 6.01 -14.58 -18.29
CA ALA A 232 6.05 -16.01 -18.52
C ALA A 232 4.97 -16.73 -17.69
N GLN A 233 4.87 -16.40 -16.41
CA GLN A 233 3.81 -16.91 -15.55
C GLN A 233 2.44 -16.39 -15.97
N LEU A 234 2.32 -15.11 -16.30
CA LEU A 234 1.07 -14.53 -16.80
C LEU A 234 0.51 -15.34 -17.98
N HIS A 235 1.32 -15.54 -19.04
CA HIS A 235 0.89 -16.31 -20.21
C HIS A 235 0.64 -17.79 -19.90
N SER A 236 1.27 -18.35 -18.85
CA SER A 236 0.99 -19.71 -18.38
C SER A 236 -0.42 -19.81 -17.79
N TYR A 237 -0.77 -18.91 -16.86
CA TYR A 237 -2.08 -18.88 -16.23
C TYR A 237 -3.19 -18.50 -17.21
N GLU A 238 -2.96 -17.55 -18.13
CA GLU A 238 -3.92 -17.15 -19.16
C GLU A 238 -4.28 -18.30 -20.11
N ARG A 239 -3.29 -19.09 -20.56
CA ARG A 239 -3.54 -20.27 -21.39
C ARG A 239 -4.36 -21.32 -20.64
N ARG A 240 -4.05 -21.57 -19.37
CA ARG A 240 -4.81 -22.48 -18.50
C ARG A 240 -6.24 -21.98 -18.30
N LEU A 241 -6.44 -20.68 -18.10
CA LEU A 241 -7.76 -20.07 -17.93
C LEU A 241 -8.64 -20.31 -19.15
N ILE A 242 -8.12 -20.05 -20.36
CA ILE A 242 -8.84 -20.28 -21.61
C ILE A 242 -9.14 -21.78 -21.80
N ALA A 243 -8.18 -22.66 -21.52
CA ALA A 243 -8.37 -24.11 -21.64
C ALA A 243 -9.42 -24.66 -20.66
N ALA A 244 -9.46 -24.14 -19.43
CA ALA A 244 -10.39 -24.56 -18.39
C ALA A 244 -11.82 -24.02 -18.61
N GLN A 245 -11.98 -22.88 -19.30
CA GLN A 245 -13.24 -22.13 -19.41
C GLN A 245 -14.47 -23.01 -19.64
N LYS A 246 -14.49 -23.80 -20.73
CA LYS A 246 -15.67 -24.57 -21.13
C LYS A 246 -16.03 -25.64 -20.09
N GLY A 247 -15.02 -26.35 -19.58
CA GLY A 247 -15.22 -27.43 -18.62
C GLY A 247 -15.68 -26.93 -17.25
N GLU A 248 -15.11 -25.81 -16.80
CA GLU A 248 -15.47 -25.21 -15.51
C GLU A 248 -16.82 -24.51 -15.54
N LEU A 249 -17.13 -23.71 -16.57
CA LEU A 249 -18.42 -23.01 -16.66
C LEU A 249 -19.60 -24.00 -16.79
N ALA A 250 -19.38 -25.18 -17.38
CA ALA A 250 -20.40 -26.24 -17.43
C ALA A 250 -20.80 -26.77 -16.04
N ARG A 251 -19.98 -26.57 -15.00
CA ARG A 251 -20.25 -27.00 -13.63
C ARG A 251 -21.24 -26.10 -12.89
N LYS A 252 -21.55 -24.91 -13.41
CA LYS A 252 -22.55 -23.97 -12.87
C LYS A 252 -22.38 -23.70 -11.37
N ARG A 253 -21.14 -23.44 -10.95
CA ARG A 253 -20.81 -23.11 -9.56
C ARG A 253 -21.35 -21.73 -9.21
N ASP A 254 -21.89 -21.56 -8.00
CA ASP A 254 -22.51 -20.30 -7.56
C ASP A 254 -21.49 -19.14 -7.55
N GLU A 255 -20.24 -19.44 -7.19
CA GLU A 255 -19.15 -18.48 -7.22
C GLU A 255 -18.83 -17.97 -8.63
N TYR A 256 -19.04 -18.78 -9.68
CA TYR A 256 -18.86 -18.32 -11.05
C TYR A 256 -19.97 -17.37 -11.49
N VAL A 257 -21.19 -17.56 -10.98
CA VAL A 257 -22.30 -16.64 -11.23
C VAL A 257 -22.04 -15.31 -10.54
N ARG A 258 -21.58 -15.33 -9.28
CA ARG A 258 -21.25 -14.11 -8.53
C ARG A 258 -20.12 -13.31 -9.16
N HIS A 259 -19.11 -14.00 -9.69
CA HIS A 259 -17.91 -13.41 -10.28
C HIS A 259 -17.91 -13.46 -11.82
N GLN A 260 -19.10 -13.45 -12.44
CA GLN A 260 -19.23 -13.59 -13.90
C GLN A 260 -18.50 -12.48 -14.65
N ASP A 261 -18.54 -11.24 -14.14
CA ASP A 261 -17.85 -10.10 -14.73
C ASP A 261 -16.33 -10.28 -14.66
N ASP A 262 -15.80 -10.69 -13.51
CA ASP A 262 -14.38 -10.98 -13.33
C ASP A 262 -13.90 -12.09 -14.25
N ILE A 263 -14.69 -13.15 -14.43
CA ILE A 263 -14.39 -14.25 -15.35
C ILE A 263 -14.40 -13.75 -16.79
N THR A 264 -15.42 -12.99 -17.18
CA THR A 264 -15.55 -12.45 -18.54
C THR A 264 -14.38 -11.54 -18.89
N ASN A 265 -14.06 -10.60 -17.98
CA ASN A 265 -12.94 -9.68 -18.12
C ASN A 265 -11.59 -10.40 -18.14
N GLY A 266 -11.40 -11.38 -17.24
CA GLY A 266 -10.17 -12.19 -17.19
C GLY A 266 -9.93 -12.97 -18.48
N LEU A 267 -10.98 -13.58 -19.05
CA LEU A 267 -10.90 -14.30 -20.33
C LEU A 267 -10.64 -13.36 -21.52
N GLN A 268 -11.30 -12.20 -21.56
CA GLN A 268 -11.07 -11.20 -22.59
C GLN A 268 -9.63 -10.68 -22.55
N GLN A 269 -9.13 -10.37 -21.35
CA GLN A 269 -7.76 -9.93 -21.14
C GLN A 269 -6.76 -11.02 -21.56
N ALA A 270 -7.00 -12.27 -21.18
CA ALA A 270 -6.17 -13.41 -21.57
C ALA A 270 -6.10 -13.59 -23.09
N ARG A 271 -7.24 -13.51 -23.80
CA ARG A 271 -7.27 -13.59 -25.27
C ARG A 271 -6.48 -12.44 -25.90
N LYS A 272 -6.67 -11.22 -25.42
CA LYS A 272 -5.97 -10.03 -25.92
C LYS A 272 -4.46 -10.13 -25.70
N SER A 273 -4.04 -10.49 -24.48
CA SER A 273 -2.64 -10.67 -24.08
C SER A 273 -1.92 -11.70 -24.97
N LEU A 274 -2.59 -12.82 -25.27
CA LEU A 274 -2.06 -13.90 -26.09
C LEU A 274 -2.24 -13.70 -27.62
N GLY A 275 -2.79 -12.57 -28.06
CA GLY A 275 -3.05 -12.30 -29.49
C GLY A 275 -4.12 -13.20 -30.12
N LEU A 276 -5.01 -13.77 -29.32
CA LEU A 276 -6.13 -14.59 -29.76
C LEU A 276 -7.33 -13.72 -30.10
N LYS A 277 -8.13 -14.13 -31.08
CA LYS A 277 -9.40 -13.46 -31.41
C LYS A 277 -10.40 -13.69 -30.26
N SER A 278 -11.10 -12.62 -29.88
CA SER A 278 -12.14 -12.61 -28.83
C SER A 278 -13.30 -13.56 -29.11
#